data_AF-A0A661DAS6-F1
#
_entry.id   AF-A0A661DAS6-F1
#
_cell.length_a   1.000
_cell.length_b   1.000
_cell.length_c   1.000
_cell.angle_alpha   90.00
_cell.angle_beta   90.00
_cell.angle_gamma   90.00
#
_symmetry.space_group_name_H-M   'P 1'
#
loop_
_entity.id
_entity.type
_entity.pdbx_description
1 polymer ?
#
loop_
_entity_poly.entity_id
_entity_poly.type
_entity_poly.pdbx_seq_one_letter_code
_entity_poly.pdbx_strand_id
1 'polypeptide(L)' 'MKLYYVVYLLLAAFFSSCSSSPDGESSFSFWETSEGVGVLEGDDPVLYYQKTTKSPNGEFFMNNYIHPLYSLEGDT' A
#
# COMPACT_ATOMS: atom_id res chain seq x y z
N MET A 1 29.39 34.73 21.34
CA MET A 1 29.15 33.27 21.24
C MET A 1 30.43 32.62 20.76
N LYS A 2 30.89 31.55 21.41
CA LYS A 2 32.16 30.89 21.03
C LYS A 2 31.99 30.15 19.68
N LEU A 3 32.99 30.21 18.81
CA LEU A 3 32.94 29.69 17.43
C LEU A 3 32.47 28.23 17.33
N TYR A 4 32.81 27.39 18.31
CA TYR A 4 32.38 26.00 18.34
C TYR A 4 30.87 25.82 18.47
N TYR A 5 30.14 26.76 19.10
CA TYR A 5 28.67 26.68 19.17
C TYR A 5 28.05 26.83 17.79
N VAL A 6 28.62 27.67 16.93
CA VAL A 6 28.15 27.84 15.54
C VAL A 6 28.39 26.56 14.74
N VAL A 7 29.54 25.90 14.96
CA VAL A 7 29.86 24.61 14.32
C VAL A 7 28.89 23.51 14.77
N TYR A 8 28.57 23.42 16.07
CA TYR A 8 27.58 22.45 16.58
C TYR A 8 26.18 22.71 16.02
N LEU A 9 25.79 23.97 15.88
CA LEU A 9 24.47 24.34 15.36
C LEU A 9 24.36 24.00 13.85
N LEU A 10 25.42 24.22 13.08
CA LEU A 10 25.48 23.84 11.66
C LEU A 10 25.47 22.32 11.46
N LEU A 11 26.19 21.56 12.30
CA LEU A 11 26.16 20.10 12.26
C LEU A 11 24.76 19.55 12.61
N ALA A 12 24.10 20.07 13.64
CA ALA A 12 22.76 19.65 14.03
C ALA A 12 21.71 19.93 12.93
N ALA A 13 21.84 21.05 12.23
CA ALA A 13 20.98 21.38 11.09
C ALA A 13 21.19 20.42 9.90
N PHE A 14 22.43 19.99 9.65
CA PHE A 14 22.76 19.08 8.55
C PHE A 14 22.15 17.68 8.72
N PHE A 15 22.06 17.18 9.97
CA PHE A 15 21.43 15.89 10.25
C PHE A 15 19.90 15.91 10.19
N SER A 16 19.26 17.08 10.23
CA SER A 16 17.79 17.19 10.18
C SER A 16 17.23 17.29 8.75
N SER A 17 18.07 17.45 7.73
CA SER A 17 17.63 17.61 6.34
C SER A 17 17.45 16.30 5.57
N CYS A 18 17.60 15.14 6.22
CA CYS A 18 17.32 13.83 5.65
C CYS A 18 15.99 13.27 6.17
N SER A 19 14.90 14.03 6.09
CA SER A 19 13.57 13.43 6.10
C SER A 19 13.24 13.06 4.66
N SER A 20 13.47 11.81 4.28
CA SER A 20 12.73 11.23 3.17
C SER A 20 11.25 11.31 3.54
N SER A 21 10.56 12.32 3.01
CA SER A 21 9.10 12.24 2.91
C SER A 21 8.82 10.91 2.22
N PRO A 22 8.05 9.98 2.81
CA PRO A 22 7.47 8.92 2.01
C PRO A 22 6.66 9.67 0.97
N ASP A 23 7.09 9.61 -0.29
CA ASP A 23 6.35 10.20 -1.39
C ASP A 23 4.89 9.79 -1.21
N GLY A 24 4.00 10.77 -1.15
CA GLY A 24 2.55 10.56 -1.00
C GLY A 24 1.93 9.92 -2.25
N GLU A 25 2.71 9.16 -3.01
CA GLU A 25 2.23 8.22 -3.99
C GLU A 25 1.97 6.90 -3.26
N SER A 26 0.70 6.55 -3.16
CA SER A 26 0.30 5.29 -2.58
C SER A 26 0.91 4.14 -3.38
N SER A 27 1.96 3.54 -2.81
CA SER A 27 2.64 2.44 -3.48
C SER A 27 1.72 1.22 -3.50
N PHE A 28 1.41 0.72 -4.69
CA PHE A 28 0.71 -0.55 -4.81
C PHE A 28 1.65 -1.70 -4.44
N SER A 29 1.18 -2.59 -3.56
CA SER A 29 1.85 -3.86 -3.26
C SER A 29 0.92 -5.04 -3.55
N PHE A 30 1.52 -6.20 -3.81
CA PHE A 30 0.80 -7.39 -4.27
C PHE A 30 1.19 -8.59 -3.43
N TRP A 31 0.21 -9.44 -3.14
CA TRP A 31 0.44 -10.74 -2.51
C TRP A 31 -0.32 -11.83 -3.26
N GLU A 32 0.25 -13.03 -3.30
CA GLU A 32 -0.28 -14.14 -4.09
C GLU A 32 -0.46 -15.40 -3.23
N THR A 33 -1.54 -16.12 -3.49
CA THR A 33 -1.85 -17.43 -2.91
C THR A 33 -2.30 -18.38 -4.01
N SER A 34 -2.49 -19.66 -3.68
CA SER A 34 -3.12 -20.64 -4.57
C SER A 34 -4.52 -20.20 -5.03
N GLU A 35 -5.23 -19.41 -4.21
CA GLU A 35 -6.60 -18.99 -4.48
C GLU A 35 -6.71 -17.75 -5.37
N GLY A 36 -5.69 -16.89 -5.38
CA GLY A 36 -5.77 -15.58 -6.02
C GLY A 36 -4.64 -14.62 -5.68
N VAL A 37 -4.79 -13.37 -6.14
CA VAL A 37 -3.84 -12.26 -5.98
C VAL A 37 -4.56 -11.08 -5.33
N GLY A 38 -4.02 -10.55 -4.24
CA GLY A 38 -4.51 -9.33 -3.61
C GLY A 38 -3.63 -8.12 -3.95
N VAL A 39 -4.26 -6.95 -4.03
CA VAL A 39 -3.60 -5.65 -4.23
C VAL A 39 -3.87 -4.78 -3.02
N LEU A 40 -2.82 -4.18 -2.50
CA LEU A 40 -2.85 -3.20 -1.41
C LEU A 40 -2.42 -1.84 -1.95
N GLU A 41 -3.06 -0.79 -1.49
CA GLU A 41 -2.64 0.61 -1.65
C GLU A 41 -2.11 1.08 -0.30
N GLY A 42 -0.78 1.13 -0.13
CA GLY A 42 -0.19 1.18 1.21
C GLY A 42 -0.51 -0.12 1.98
N ASP A 43 -1.21 0.01 3.11
CA ASP A 43 -1.67 -1.13 3.93
C ASP A 43 -3.14 -1.51 3.66
N ASP A 44 -3.85 -0.76 2.82
CA ASP A 44 -5.29 -0.93 2.60
C ASP A 44 -5.57 -1.88 1.43
N PRO A 45 -6.39 -2.94 1.61
CA PRO A 45 -6.74 -3.86 0.53
C PRO A 45 -7.76 -3.22 -0.42
N VAL A 46 -7.39 -3.09 -1.69
CA VAL A 46 -8.20 -2.40 -2.72
C VAL A 46 -8.76 -3.33 -3.79
N LEU A 47 -8.13 -4.49 -4.02
CA LEU A 47 -8.56 -5.45 -5.04
C LEU A 47 -8.18 -6.88 -4.67
N TYR A 48 -9.04 -7.83 -5.01
CA TYR A 48 -8.69 -9.25 -5.02
C TYR A 48 -9.10 -9.93 -6.33
N TYR A 49 -8.12 -10.51 -7.02
CA TYR A 49 -8.30 -11.30 -8.22
C TYR A 49 -8.30 -12.79 -7.87
N GLN A 50 -9.42 -13.47 -8.12
CA GLN A 50 -9.56 -14.89 -7.80
C GLN A 50 -9.12 -15.77 -8.97
N LYS A 51 -8.19 -16.70 -8.71
CA LYS A 51 -7.70 -17.70 -9.68
C LYS A 51 -8.55 -18.96 -9.65
N THR A 52 -8.94 -19.43 -8.47
CA THR A 52 -9.74 -20.64 -8.32
C THR A 52 -11.20 -20.34 -8.63
N THR A 53 -11.89 -21.26 -9.31
CA THR A 53 -13.31 -21.09 -9.50
C THR A 53 -14.07 -21.39 -8.22
N LYS A 54 -14.85 -20.44 -7.73
CA LYS A 54 -15.88 -20.71 -6.73
C LYS A 54 -17.16 -21.07 -7.46
N SER A 55 -17.77 -22.19 -7.08
CA SER A 55 -19.11 -22.56 -7.50
C SER A 55 -20.00 -22.64 -6.25
N PRO A 56 -20.69 -21.56 -5.87
CA PRO A 56 -21.75 -21.67 -4.91
C PRO A 56 -22.88 -22.45 -5.59
N ASN A 57 -23.08 -23.70 -5.17
CA ASN A 57 -24.21 -24.56 -5.57
C ASN A 57 -24.23 -25.05 -7.04
N GLY A 58 -23.07 -25.12 -7.72
CA GLY A 58 -23.00 -25.75 -9.05
C GLY A 58 -23.38 -24.84 -10.22
N GLU A 59 -23.76 -23.58 -9.98
CA GLU A 59 -24.05 -22.61 -11.04
C GLU A 59 -22.89 -21.64 -11.27
N PHE A 60 -22.64 -21.41 -12.56
CA PHE A 60 -21.66 -20.56 -13.27
C PHE A 60 -20.27 -20.30 -12.65
N PHE A 61 -19.27 -20.76 -13.41
CA PHE A 61 -17.84 -20.59 -13.20
C PHE A 61 -17.41 -19.16 -13.56
N MET A 62 -17.41 -18.24 -12.60
CA MET A 62 -16.74 -16.95 -12.78
C MET A 62 -15.25 -17.13 -12.49
N ASN A 63 -14.43 -17.32 -13.53
CA ASN A 63 -12.98 -17.07 -13.45
C ASN A 63 -12.66 -15.74 -14.14
N ASN A 64 -11.61 -15.06 -13.68
CA ASN A 64 -11.19 -13.74 -14.15
C ASN A 64 -12.12 -12.56 -13.76
N TYR A 65 -12.87 -12.68 -12.67
CA TYR A 65 -13.68 -11.59 -12.12
C TYR A 65 -12.81 -10.66 -11.25
N ILE A 66 -12.82 -9.36 -11.55
CA ILE A 66 -12.20 -8.33 -10.70
C ILE A 66 -13.29 -7.83 -9.75
N HIS A 67 -13.18 -8.15 -8.47
CA HIS A 67 -14.06 -7.59 -7.45
C HIS A 67 -13.42 -6.30 -6.93
N PRO A 68 -13.97 -5.11 -7.21
CA PRO A 68 -13.60 -3.93 -6.44
C PRO A 68 -14.03 -4.19 -4.99
N LEU A 69 -13.09 -4.11 -4.06
CA LEU A 69 -13.42 -4.09 -2.63
C LEU A 69 -13.85 -2.66 -2.29
N TYR A 70 -15.15 -2.41 -2.47
CA TYR A 70 -15.89 -1.22 -2.05
C TYR A 70 -15.58 0.12 -2.74
N SER A 71 -16.57 1.01 -2.70
CA SER A 71 -16.55 2.36 -3.29
C SER A 71 -15.59 3.28 -2.51
N LEU A 72 -15.32 4.48 -3.04
CA LEU A 72 -14.53 5.54 -2.38
C LEU A 72 -15.06 5.98 -1.00
N GLU A 73 -16.20 5.45 -0.54
CA GLU A 73 -16.86 5.77 0.73
C GLU A 73 -17.17 4.53 1.59
N GLY A 74 -16.79 3.33 1.15
CA GLY A 74 -16.70 2.12 1.99
C GLY A 74 -17.92 1.76 2.84
N ASP A 75 -19.00 1.25 2.25
CA ASP A 75 -20.05 0.56 3.02
C ASP A 75 -19.93 -0.95 2.84
N THR A 76 -19.64 -1.66 3.95
CA THR A 76 -19.43 -3.11 4.10
C THR A 76 -20.65 -3.98 3.82
#